data_AF-A0A7S2KTF5-F1
#
_entry.id   AF-A0A7S2KTF5-F1
#
_cell.length_a   1.000
_cell.length_b   1.000
_cell.length_c   1.000
_cell.angle_alpha   90.00
_cell.angle_beta   90.00
_cell.angle_gamma   90.00
#
_symmetry.space_group_name_H-M   'P 1'
#
loop_
_entity.id
_entity.type
_entity.pdbx_description
1 polymer ?
#
loop_
_entity_poly.entity_id
_entity_poly.type
_entity_poly.pdbx_seq_one_letter_code
_entity_poly.pdbx_strand_id
1 'polypeptide(L)'
;VGRIDDDGKGVVDIYVRRDRQLFQFVYDRALPGERLHLRVGQAKHDRFKGKRQAGRYRLLLEERGAASPHAVEPACPHFARDRCGGCTFQSLSYEAQLREKRALLERRLREYGVGDAALQDPVQSPSAFGFHGRTEFRFFNRGGAQLG
;
A
#
# COMPACT_ATOMS: atom_id res chain seq x y z
N VAL A 1 6.70 -6.82 -4.39
CA VAL A 1 5.34 -6.25 -4.22
C VAL A 1 4.65 -6.32 -5.57
N GLY A 2 3.49 -6.98 -5.63
CA GLY A 2 2.84 -7.27 -6.92
C GLY A 2 1.82 -6.22 -7.35
N ARG A 3 1.15 -5.58 -6.40
CA ARG A 3 0.15 -4.52 -6.64
C ARG A 3 0.00 -3.66 -5.40
N ILE A 4 -0.89 -2.69 -5.48
CA ILE A 4 -1.39 -1.94 -4.35
C ILE A 4 -2.89 -2.26 -4.07
N ASP A 5 -3.29 -2.23 -2.80
CA ASP A 5 -4.69 -2.31 -2.36
C ASP A 5 -5.42 -0.95 -2.40
N ASP A 6 -6.66 -0.91 -1.93
CA ASP A 6 -7.50 0.30 -2.00
C ASP A 6 -7.00 1.42 -1.06
N ASP A 7 -6.28 1.07 0.00
CA ASP A 7 -5.73 2.03 0.98
C ASP A 7 -4.36 2.57 0.55
N GLY A 8 -3.82 2.02 -0.54
CA GLY A 8 -2.52 2.39 -1.06
C GLY A 8 -1.34 1.59 -0.48
N LYS A 9 -1.60 0.46 0.16
CA LYS A 9 -0.56 -0.40 0.73
C LYS A 9 -0.06 -1.40 -0.29
N GLY A 10 1.23 -1.66 -0.26
CA GLY A 10 1.83 -2.65 -1.16
C GLY A 10 1.41 -4.05 -0.75
N VAL A 11 0.89 -4.80 -1.71
CA VAL A 11 0.41 -6.16 -1.54
C VAL A 11 1.48 -7.16 -1.98
N VAL A 12 1.73 -8.14 -1.12
CA VAL A 12 2.60 -9.28 -1.36
C VAL A 12 1.78 -10.55 -1.20
N ASP A 13 1.66 -11.31 -2.28
CA ASP A 13 1.03 -12.62 -2.27
C ASP A 13 2.10 -13.71 -2.12
N ILE A 14 1.96 -14.58 -1.13
CA ILE A 14 2.89 -15.67 -0.86
C ILE A 14 2.12 -16.99 -0.85
N TYR A 15 2.54 -17.91 -1.71
CA TYR A 15 2.02 -19.26 -1.71
C TYR A 15 2.71 -20.10 -0.63
N VAL A 16 1.94 -20.53 0.36
CA VAL A 16 2.44 -21.37 1.45
C VAL A 16 2.22 -22.82 1.07
N ARG A 17 3.32 -23.51 0.70
CA ARG A 17 3.28 -24.92 0.26
C ARG A 17 2.60 -25.85 1.26
N ARG A 18 2.82 -25.66 2.56
CA ARG A 18 2.23 -26.47 3.64
C ARG A 18 0.70 -26.48 3.59
N ASP A 19 0.11 -25.33 3.30
CA ASP A 19 -1.35 -25.15 3.30
C ASP A 19 -1.94 -25.19 1.89
N ARG A 20 -1.08 -25.30 0.87
CA ARG A 20 -1.44 -25.26 -0.55
C ARG A 20 -2.32 -24.07 -0.91
N GLN A 21 -2.04 -22.93 -0.29
CA GLN A 21 -2.87 -21.74 -0.36
C GLN A 21 -2.03 -20.48 -0.53
N LEU A 22 -2.58 -19.52 -1.28
CA LEU A 22 -2.08 -18.15 -1.36
C LEU A 22 -2.54 -17.32 -0.15
N PHE A 23 -1.60 -16.62 0.47
CA PHE A 23 -1.86 -15.65 1.53
C PHE A 23 -1.44 -14.25 1.08
N GLN A 24 -2.27 -13.26 1.40
CA GLN A 24 -2.04 -11.87 1.09
C GLN A 24 -1.51 -11.14 2.32
N PHE A 25 -0.42 -10.38 2.14
CA PHE A 25 0.18 -9.51 3.16
C PHE A 25 0.25 -8.08 2.64
N VAL A 26 0.03 -7.10 3.51
CA VAL A 26 0.03 -5.68 3.17
C VAL A 26 1.10 -4.94 3.95
N TYR A 27 1.81 -4.04 3.28
CA TYR A 27 2.90 -3.26 3.84
C TYR A 27 2.75 -1.79 3.48
N ASP A 28 2.84 -0.92 4.48
CA ASP A 28 2.71 0.52 4.28
C ASP A 28 3.86 1.06 3.43
N ARG A 29 3.51 1.94 2.47
CA ARG A 29 4.46 2.62 1.57
C ARG A 29 5.35 1.64 0.78
N ALA A 30 4.91 0.41 0.58
CA ALA A 30 5.59 -0.55 -0.28
C ALA A 30 5.09 -0.38 -1.72
N LEU A 31 6.02 -0.23 -2.66
CA LEU A 31 5.72 0.17 -4.03
C LEU A 31 5.63 -1.03 -4.97
N PRO A 32 4.78 -1.00 -6.01
CA PRO A 32 4.77 -1.99 -7.07
C PRO A 32 6.17 -2.18 -7.67
N GLY A 33 6.59 -3.44 -7.86
CA GLY A 33 7.92 -3.78 -8.35
C GLY A 33 9.04 -3.77 -7.30
N GLU A 34 8.80 -3.24 -6.10
CA GLU A 34 9.77 -3.27 -5.00
C GLU A 34 9.98 -4.70 -4.48
N ARG A 35 11.22 -5.03 -4.10
CA ARG A 35 11.55 -6.29 -3.42
C ARG A 35 11.64 -6.07 -1.91
N LEU A 36 10.94 -6.91 -1.15
CA LEU A 36 10.93 -6.87 0.32
C LEU A 36 11.55 -8.14 0.87
N HIS A 37 12.41 -7.99 1.88
CA HIS A 37 12.92 -9.09 2.69
C HIS A 37 12.02 -9.25 3.91
N LEU A 38 11.34 -10.39 3.97
CA LEU A 38 10.31 -10.68 4.96
C LEU A 38 10.73 -11.85 5.83
N ARG A 39 10.59 -11.72 7.14
CA ARG A 39 10.77 -12.83 8.09
C ARG A 39 9.43 -13.32 8.62
N VAL A 40 9.32 -14.64 8.77
CA VAL A 40 8.18 -15.25 9.46
C VAL A 40 8.27 -14.91 10.95
N GLY A 41 7.41 -14.01 11.41
CA GLY A 41 7.30 -13.64 12.82
C GLY A 41 6.43 -14.62 13.60
N GLN A 42 5.32 -15.08 13.01
CA GLN A 42 4.42 -16.07 13.62
C GLN A 42 3.81 -16.99 12.58
N ALA A 43 3.65 -18.26 12.95
CA ALA A 43 2.89 -19.27 12.23
C ALA A 43 2.02 -20.02 13.23
N LYS A 44 0.75 -19.61 13.37
CA LYS A 44 -0.17 -20.25 14.31
C LYS A 44 -0.59 -21.61 13.79
N HIS A 45 -0.59 -22.60 14.69
CA HIS A 45 -1.11 -23.93 14.37
C HIS A 45 -2.62 -23.89 14.25
N ASP A 46 -3.14 -24.51 13.19
CA ASP A 46 -4.56 -24.58 12.95
C ASP A 46 -5.25 -25.49 13.97
N ARG A 47 -6.30 -25.00 14.63
CA ARG A 47 -7.20 -25.83 15.44
C ARG A 47 -8.51 -26.15 14.70
N PHE A 48 -8.79 -25.48 13.58
CA PHE A 48 -10.04 -25.62 12.83
C PHE A 48 -9.76 -25.69 11.32
N LYS A 49 -9.62 -26.92 10.80
CA LYS A 49 -9.41 -27.17 9.37
C LYS A 49 -10.55 -26.56 8.54
N GLY A 50 -10.21 -25.80 7.49
CA GLY A 50 -11.12 -25.55 6.36
C GLY A 50 -11.54 -24.10 6.09
N LYS A 51 -11.11 -23.10 6.88
CA LYS A 51 -11.37 -21.68 6.56
C LYS A 51 -10.07 -20.95 6.18
N ARG A 52 -10.15 -20.05 5.18
CA ARG A 52 -9.12 -19.05 4.89
C ARG A 52 -9.01 -18.13 6.13
N GLN A 53 -8.09 -18.45 7.04
CA GLN A 53 -7.93 -17.69 8.27
C GLN A 53 -6.95 -16.54 8.07
N ALA A 54 -7.47 -15.32 8.03
CA ALA A 54 -6.65 -14.12 8.21
C ALA A 54 -5.89 -14.24 9.55
N GLY A 55 -4.60 -13.94 9.56
CA GLY A 55 -3.77 -13.96 10.77
C GLY A 55 -3.13 -15.30 11.17
N ARG A 56 -3.22 -16.34 10.31
CA ARG A 56 -2.45 -17.60 10.51
C ARG A 56 -0.94 -17.36 10.45
N TYR A 57 -0.52 -16.54 9.50
CA TYR A 57 0.87 -16.13 9.32
C TYR A 57 1.01 -14.64 9.59
N ARG A 58 2.10 -14.27 10.25
CA ARG A 58 2.54 -12.88 10.39
C ARG A 58 3.94 -12.77 9.81
N LEU A 59 4.08 -11.97 8.76
CA LEU A 59 5.35 -11.68 8.14
C LEU A 59 5.80 -10.27 8.52
N LEU A 60 7.01 -10.17 9.06
CA LEU A 60 7.64 -8.93 9.46
C LEU A 60 8.53 -8.45 8.31
N LEU A 61 8.40 -7.17 7.96
CA LEU A 61 9.33 -6.52 7.04
C LEU A 61 10.66 -6.29 7.77
N GLU A 62 11.72 -6.91 7.29
CA GLU A 62 13.07 -6.72 7.84
C GLU A 62 13.83 -5.65 7.08
N GLU A 63 13.79 -5.73 5.75
CA GLU A 63 14.57 -4.85 4.88
C GLU A 63 13.86 -4.63 3.54
N ARG A 64 14.04 -3.44 2.98
CA ARG A 64 13.65 -3.10 1.60
C ARG A 64 14.86 -3.35 0.71
N GLY A 65 14.73 -4.28 -0.23
CA GLY A 65 15.79 -4.66 -1.15
C GLY A 65 15.80 -3.73 -2.38
N ALA A 66 15.69 -4.32 -3.58
CA ALA A 66 15.63 -3.56 -4.82
C ALA A 66 14.40 -2.62 -4.84
N ALA A 67 14.67 -1.33 -5.06
CA ALA A 67 13.64 -0.31 -5.19
C ALA A 67 12.75 -0.54 -6.42
N SER A 68 11.54 0.03 -6.39
CA SER A 68 10.68 0.10 -7.57
C SER A 68 11.35 0.94 -8.68
N PRO A 69 11.22 0.56 -9.96
CA PRO A 69 11.70 1.38 -11.08
C PRO A 69 10.98 2.74 -11.18
N HIS A 70 9.87 2.91 -10.47
CA HIS A 70 9.09 4.16 -10.43
C HIS A 70 9.20 4.88 -9.09
N ALA A 71 10.16 4.47 -8.25
CA ALA A 71 10.43 5.16 -6.98
C ALA A 71 10.95 6.58 -7.23
N VAL A 72 10.48 7.53 -6.44
CA VAL A 72 10.96 8.92 -6.40
C VAL A 72 11.20 9.34 -4.96
N GLU A 73 12.04 10.34 -4.76
CA GLU A 73 12.25 10.90 -3.42
C GLU A 73 10.98 11.67 -3.00
N PRO A 74 10.37 11.34 -1.85
CA PRO A 74 9.18 12.03 -1.38
C PRO A 74 9.49 13.49 -1.01
N ALA A 75 8.71 14.43 -1.56
CA ALA A 75 8.92 15.85 -1.30
C ALA A 75 8.63 16.28 0.15
N CYS A 76 7.81 15.55 0.91
CA CYS A 76 7.47 15.89 2.29
C CYS A 76 8.43 15.19 3.26
N PRO A 77 9.17 15.93 4.12
CA PRO A 77 10.05 15.32 5.11
C PRO A 77 9.27 14.45 6.11
N HIS A 78 8.02 14.81 6.41
CA HIS A 78 7.16 14.02 7.31
C HIS A 78 6.73 12.68 6.71
N PHE A 79 6.76 12.53 5.38
CA PHE A 79 6.52 11.24 4.75
C PHE A 79 7.70 10.29 5.03
N ALA A 80 8.94 10.76 4.95
CA ALA A 80 10.11 9.92 5.18
C ALA A 80 10.42 9.72 6.68
N ARG A 81 10.30 10.78 7.48
CA ARG A 81 10.78 10.82 8.87
C ARG A 81 9.71 10.45 9.88
N ASP A 82 8.48 10.86 9.62
CA ASP A 82 7.40 10.77 10.58
C ASP A 82 6.40 9.69 10.18
N ARG A 83 5.64 9.18 11.15
CA ARG A 83 4.49 8.30 10.89
C ARG A 83 3.27 9.08 10.39
N CYS A 84 3.50 10.19 9.69
CA CYS A 84 2.45 11.00 9.09
C CYS A 84 1.66 10.15 8.09
N GLY A 85 0.35 10.09 8.29
CA GLY A 85 -0.60 9.32 7.49
C GLY A 85 -1.25 10.11 6.35
N GLY A 86 -0.80 11.35 6.09
CA GLY A 86 -1.45 12.24 5.12
C GLY A 86 -1.23 11.87 3.65
N CYS A 87 -0.19 11.08 3.34
CA CYS A 87 0.11 10.64 1.97
C CYS A 87 0.57 9.18 1.98
N THR A 88 0.09 8.39 1.02
CA THR A 88 0.48 6.97 0.89
C THR A 88 1.55 6.74 -0.18
N PHE A 89 1.55 7.54 -1.26
CA PHE A 89 2.35 7.28 -2.47
C PHE A 89 3.36 8.37 -2.83
N GLN A 90 3.79 9.20 -1.88
CA GLN A 90 4.68 10.31 -2.22
C GLN A 90 6.04 9.82 -2.77
N SER A 91 6.44 8.59 -2.46
CA SER A 91 7.61 7.92 -3.01
C SER A 91 7.39 7.20 -4.35
N LEU A 92 6.19 7.29 -4.93
CA LEU A 92 5.87 6.74 -6.26
C LEU A 92 5.74 7.89 -7.27
N SER A 93 6.33 7.76 -8.44
CA SER A 93 6.23 8.78 -9.49
C SER A 93 4.76 9.08 -9.83
N TYR A 94 4.45 10.34 -10.14
CA TYR A 94 3.07 10.75 -10.38
C TYR A 94 2.40 9.96 -11.52
N GLU A 95 3.15 9.70 -12.59
CA GLU A 95 2.69 8.86 -13.70
C GLU A 95 2.35 7.43 -13.24
N ALA A 96 3.19 6.83 -12.40
CA ALA A 96 2.92 5.52 -11.84
C ALA A 96 1.71 5.54 -10.89
N GLN A 97 1.50 6.60 -10.11
CA GLN A 97 0.29 6.75 -9.29
C GLN A 97 -1.00 6.71 -10.15
N LEU A 98 -0.99 7.34 -11.33
CA LEU A 98 -2.14 7.32 -12.24
C LEU A 98 -2.37 5.93 -12.81
N ARG A 99 -1.30 5.23 -13.22
CA ARG A 99 -1.39 3.83 -13.69
C ARG A 99 -1.96 2.91 -12.63
N GLU A 100 -1.48 3.02 -11.39
CA GLU A 100 -1.97 2.20 -10.28
C GLU A 100 -3.44 2.50 -9.95
N LYS A 101 -3.86 3.78 -9.98
CA LYS A 101 -5.27 4.15 -9.81
C LYS A 101 -6.17 3.57 -10.90
N ARG A 102 -5.72 3.60 -12.16
CA ARG A 102 -6.45 2.98 -13.27
C ARG A 102 -6.57 1.47 -13.06
N ALA A 103 -5.46 0.79 -12.76
CA ALA A 103 -5.43 -0.65 -12.53
C ALA A 103 -6.28 -1.08 -11.32
N LEU A 104 -6.33 -0.24 -10.28
CA LEU A 104 -7.21 -0.42 -9.12
C LEU A 104 -8.67 -0.44 -9.55
N LEU A 105 -9.12 0.61 -10.26
CA LEU A 105 -10.50 0.75 -10.71
C LEU A 105 -10.88 -0.39 -11.67
N GLU A 106 -10.03 -0.68 -12.64
CA GLU A 106 -10.22 -1.75 -13.61
C GLU A 106 -10.42 -3.12 -12.93
N ARG A 107 -9.58 -3.44 -11.93
CA ARG A 107 -9.73 -4.65 -11.13
C ARG A 107 -11.06 -4.70 -10.38
N ARG A 108 -11.51 -3.57 -9.81
CA ARG A 108 -12.79 -3.50 -9.09
C ARG A 108 -13.97 -3.65 -10.03
N LEU A 109 -13.94 -3.00 -11.19
CA LEU A 109 -15.01 -3.15 -12.21
C LEU A 109 -15.18 -4.62 -12.61
N ARG A 110 -14.07 -5.30 -12.93
CA ARG A 110 -14.10 -6.74 -13.25
C ARG A 110 -14.64 -7.61 -12.13
N GLU A 111 -14.26 -7.34 -10.88
CA GLU A 111 -14.75 -8.07 -9.71
C GLU A 111 -16.28 -7.96 -9.55
N TYR A 112 -16.86 -6.81 -9.88
CA TYR A 112 -18.30 -6.58 -9.86
C TYR A 112 -19.00 -6.97 -11.17
N GLY A 113 -18.30 -7.57 -12.13
CA GLY A 113 -18.87 -7.94 -13.43
C GLY A 113 -19.26 -6.74 -14.31
N VAL A 114 -18.71 -5.56 -14.02
CA VAL A 114 -18.87 -4.36 -14.85
C VAL A 114 -17.76 -4.38 -15.90
N GLY A 115 -18.14 -4.33 -17.18
CA GLY A 115 -17.16 -4.24 -18.26
C GLY A 115 -16.30 -2.97 -18.16
N ASP A 116 -15.04 -3.07 -18.56
CA ASP A 116 -14.03 -2.01 -18.52
C ASP A 116 -13.70 -1.44 -19.92
N ALA A 117 -14.43 -1.85 -20.95
CA ALA A 117 -14.19 -1.49 -22.36
C ALA A 117 -14.19 0.02 -22.65
N ALA A 118 -14.85 0.82 -21.80
CA ALA A 118 -14.91 2.28 -21.91
C ALA A 118 -14.10 3.01 -20.81
N LEU A 119 -13.23 2.31 -20.08
CA LEU A 119 -12.47 2.90 -18.99
C LEU A 119 -11.44 3.90 -19.53
N GLN A 120 -11.67 5.18 -19.24
CA GLN A 120 -10.76 6.27 -19.58
C GLN A 120 -9.59 6.35 -18.59
N ASP A 121 -8.49 6.97 -19.04
CA ASP A 121 -7.37 7.26 -18.16
C ASP A 121 -7.75 8.30 -17.08
N PRO A 122 -7.20 8.19 -15.86
CA PRO A 122 -7.45 9.17 -14.81
C PRO A 122 -7.02 10.57 -15.25
N VAL A 123 -7.92 11.54 -15.09
CA VAL A 123 -7.59 12.95 -15.31
C VAL A 123 -6.55 13.39 -14.29
N GLN A 124 -5.48 14.01 -14.79
CA GLN A 124 -4.39 14.49 -13.95
C GLN A 124 -4.80 15.76 -13.21
N SER A 125 -4.28 15.92 -11.99
CA SER A 125 -4.38 17.17 -11.26
C SER A 125 -3.51 18.23 -11.96
N PRO A 126 -3.98 19.48 -12.10
CA PRO A 126 -3.16 20.58 -12.63
C PRO A 126 -1.86 20.81 -11.84
N SER A 127 -1.85 20.43 -10.55
CA SER A 127 -0.65 20.43 -9.73
C SER A 127 -0.56 19.18 -8.86
N ALA A 128 0.62 18.56 -8.82
CA ALA A 128 0.89 17.40 -7.96
C ALA A 128 1.02 17.79 -6.47
N PHE A 129 1.24 19.07 -6.17
CA PHE A 129 1.40 19.59 -4.80
C PHE A 129 0.60 20.88 -4.59
N GLY A 130 0.29 21.22 -3.34
CA GLY A 130 -0.42 22.47 -3.01
C GLY A 130 -1.87 22.54 -3.51
N PHE A 131 -2.46 21.41 -3.92
CA PHE A 131 -3.83 21.35 -4.43
C PHE A 131 -4.90 21.34 -3.33
N HIS A 132 -4.52 21.10 -2.07
CA HIS A 132 -5.45 21.14 -0.94
C HIS A 132 -5.76 22.60 -0.55
N GLY A 133 -7.01 23.04 -0.74
CA GLY A 133 -7.48 24.36 -0.30
C GLY A 133 -7.78 24.47 1.21
N ARG A 134 -7.72 23.35 1.95
CA ARG A 134 -7.93 23.28 3.40
C ARG A 134 -7.04 22.19 4.00
N THR A 135 -6.50 22.47 5.18
CA THR A 135 -5.71 21.52 5.97
C THR A 135 -6.20 21.54 7.42
N GLU A 136 -6.35 20.37 8.03
CA GLU A 136 -6.71 20.23 9.44
C GLU A 136 -5.55 19.63 10.22
N PHE A 137 -5.18 20.28 11.32
CA PHE A 137 -4.11 19.84 12.19
C PHE A 137 -4.69 19.32 13.49
N ARG A 138 -4.26 18.12 13.92
CA ARG A 138 -4.59 17.56 15.23
C ARG A 138 -3.43 17.80 16.16
N PHE A 139 -3.72 18.32 17.35
CA PHE A 139 -2.71 18.55 18.38
C PHE A 139 -2.98 17.64 19.57
N PHE A 140 -1.92 17.02 20.08
CA PHE A 140 -1.95 16.32 21.36
C PHE A 140 -1.23 17.17 22.41
N ASN A 141 -1.77 17.18 23.63
CA ASN A 141 -1.07 17.77 24.76
C ASN A 141 -0.31 16.67 25.52
N ARG A 142 1.01 16.61 25.32
CA ARG A 142 1.93 15.68 26.01
C ARG A 142 3.13 16.45 26.57
N GLY A 143 2.87 17.27 27.60
CA GLY A 143 3.86 18.20 28.16
C GLY A 143 4.08 19.44 27.29
N GLY A 144 3.08 19.80 26.46
CA GLY A 144 3.15 20.84 25.45
C GLY A 144 2.29 20.48 24.24
N ALA A 145 1.93 21.47 23.42
CA ALA A 145 1.21 21.24 22.17
C ALA A 145 2.14 20.58 21.15
N GLN A 146 1.84 19.35 20.78
CA GLN A 146 2.57 18.58 19.77
C GLN A 146 1.63 18.21 18.63
N LEU A 147 2.12 18.30 17.40
CA LEU A 147 1.37 17.83 16.23
C LEU A 147 1.22 16.30 16.33
N GLY A 148 0.01 15.82 16.08
CA GLY A 148 -0.38 14.42 16.19
C GLY A 148 -0.16 13.57 14.96
#